data_AF-A0ABD5CNE7-F1
#
_entry.id   AF-A0ABD5CNE7-F1
#
_cell.length_a   1.000
_cell.length_b   1.000
_cell.length_c   1.000
_cell.angle_alpha   90.00
_cell.angle_beta   90.00
_cell.angle_gamma   90.00
#
_symmetry.space_group_name_H-M   'P 1'
#
loop_
_entity.id
_entity.type
_entity.pdbx_description
1 polymer ?
#
loop_
_entity_poly.entity_id
_entity_poly.type
_entity_poly.pdbx_seq_one_letter_code
_entity_poly.pdbx_strand_id
1 'polypeptide(L)'
;MGYSIAEMPGVDAAAERAAARVPQTAPIARLPLRAVPPLAARVARLVCDAGAAQWLARDAAIVDWQATLEPAAERSHAPFEQPGVLDLAHAAGAVRVLLDLAAYPALDIAALPDGTLSRAPVPGDTARGLRIAVAGVLLEPLLKRLAALGLGDMHVTQLARGTPPETSAHDCTTFDATFSLDGTRHRARVLLAASVVDALEALHATRKVRLIADAFRTHASSQTQNSAPFNGYKVPGRLILGSRRLPVDTLRALEAGDVLLRSLPGNLRALLPASGVERIDGTCAAHAADAHATPLATPLAEPATAMATATVAWGSPGLMRVHAQVNIEGRRLSLTKEPIMTDELDPVRPDDLLAPDQHSNPIDIGELDLPVQFEVDTVALPLSQLYALRPGYVLELPTPVADAQLKLVTHGQTIGYGELVTVGDHLGIRILRMAHGDGPVQ
;
A
#
# COMPACT_ATOMS: atom_id res chain seq x y z
N MET A 1 73.15 -58.10 28.20
CA MET A 1 72.10 -57.43 28.98
C MET A 1 71.52 -56.35 28.08
N GLY A 2 70.36 -56.44 27.44
CA GLY A 2 69.09 -57.03 27.88
C GLY A 2 68.20 -55.92 28.44
N TYR A 3 67.66 -55.03 27.59
CA TYR A 3 66.59 -54.12 27.98
C TYR A 3 65.49 -54.07 26.92
N SER A 4 64.27 -54.09 27.44
CA SER A 4 63.01 -54.59 26.87
C SER A 4 62.28 -53.55 26.02
N ILE A 5 61.73 -54.00 24.89
CA ILE A 5 60.80 -53.24 24.03
C ILE A 5 59.39 -53.65 24.41
N ALA A 6 58.54 -52.68 24.75
CA ALA A 6 57.13 -52.90 25.06
C ALA A 6 56.24 -52.65 23.83
N GLU A 7 55.31 -53.59 23.67
CA GLU A 7 54.27 -53.82 22.67
C GLU A 7 53.48 -52.61 22.14
N MET A 8 53.16 -52.70 20.84
CA MET A 8 51.98 -52.08 20.22
C MET A 8 50.94 -53.18 19.90
N PRO A 9 49.65 -52.92 20.13
CA PRO A 9 48.56 -53.42 19.29
C PRO A 9 47.89 -52.21 18.59
N GLY A 10 47.24 -52.29 17.43
CA GLY A 10 46.55 -53.38 16.76
C GLY A 10 45.40 -52.69 16.02
N VAL A 11 45.43 -52.77 14.70
CA VAL A 11 44.51 -52.10 13.76
C VAL A 11 43.15 -52.80 13.79
N ASP A 12 42.05 -52.04 13.89
CA ASP A 12 40.73 -52.57 13.54
C ASP A 12 39.82 -51.55 12.84
N ALA A 13 39.34 -52.03 11.68
CA ALA A 13 38.06 -51.78 11.03
C ALA A 13 37.61 -50.33 10.72
N ALA A 14 37.98 -49.88 9.53
CA ALA A 14 37.26 -48.89 8.75
C ALA A 14 36.10 -49.55 7.98
N ALA A 15 34.85 -49.32 8.40
CA ALA A 15 33.66 -49.37 7.54
C ALA A 15 32.43 -48.78 8.25
N GLU A 16 31.68 -47.96 7.52
CA GLU A 16 30.26 -47.59 7.74
C GLU A 16 29.90 -46.67 8.90
N ARG A 17 29.85 -45.36 8.59
CA ARG A 17 28.57 -44.61 8.48
C ARG A 17 28.87 -43.16 8.06
N ALA A 18 28.88 -42.94 6.74
CA ALA A 18 28.63 -41.61 6.20
C ALA A 18 27.15 -41.27 6.45
N ALA A 19 26.85 -40.74 7.63
CA ALA A 19 25.56 -40.14 7.90
C ALA A 19 25.43 -38.88 7.04
N ALA A 20 24.51 -38.94 6.08
CA ALA A 20 24.12 -37.82 5.24
C ALA A 20 23.84 -36.59 6.11
N ARG A 21 24.68 -35.56 5.95
CA ARG A 21 24.51 -34.28 6.63
C ARG A 21 23.38 -33.54 5.90
N VAL A 22 22.16 -33.74 6.39
CA VAL A 22 21.01 -32.91 6.02
C VAL A 22 21.41 -31.46 6.30
N PRO A 23 21.34 -30.53 5.32
CA PRO A 23 21.58 -29.13 5.59
C PRO A 23 20.50 -28.68 6.58
N GLN A 24 20.91 -28.40 7.82
CA GLN A 24 20.03 -27.78 8.80
C GLN A 24 19.73 -26.38 8.28
N THR A 25 18.56 -26.23 7.65
CA THR A 25 17.99 -24.93 7.29
C THR A 25 18.00 -24.08 8.55
N ALA A 26 18.82 -23.02 8.56
CA ALA A 26 18.86 -22.10 9.68
C ALA A 26 17.41 -21.65 9.96
N PRO A 27 16.93 -21.74 11.21
CA PRO A 27 15.59 -21.27 11.52
C PRO A 27 15.52 -19.81 11.07
N ILE A 28 14.56 -19.49 10.20
CA ILE A 28 14.30 -18.13 9.76
C ILE A 28 14.11 -17.31 11.02
N ALA A 29 15.10 -16.49 11.35
CA ALA A 29 15.05 -15.64 12.54
C ALA A 29 13.81 -14.78 12.38
N ARG A 30 12.85 -14.94 13.31
CA ARG A 30 11.64 -14.12 13.32
C ARG A 30 12.09 -12.67 13.32
N LEU A 31 11.82 -11.95 12.23
CA LEU A 31 12.06 -10.51 12.19
C LEU A 31 11.18 -9.92 13.29
N PRO A 32 11.75 -9.35 14.36
CA PRO A 32 10.93 -8.78 15.42
C PRO A 32 10.28 -7.53 14.84
N LEU A 33 9.02 -7.64 14.41
CA LEU A 33 8.23 -6.50 14.00
C LEU A 33 8.02 -5.62 15.24
N ARG A 34 8.63 -4.44 15.22
CA ARG A 34 8.52 -3.49 16.32
C ARG A 34 7.11 -2.93 16.36
N ALA A 35 6.46 -3.03 17.51
CA ALA A 35 5.17 -2.39 17.72
C ALA A 35 5.33 -0.86 17.61
N VAL A 36 4.67 -0.26 16.62
CA VAL A 36 4.61 1.20 16.46
C VAL A 36 3.42 1.71 17.26
N PRO A 37 3.62 2.63 18.23
CA PRO A 37 2.52 3.23 18.97
C PRO A 37 1.51 3.90 18.02
N PRO A 38 0.18 3.78 18.26
CA PRO A 38 -0.83 4.36 17.37
C PRO A 38 -0.64 5.86 17.11
N LEU A 39 -0.30 6.62 18.16
CA LEU A 39 -0.06 8.06 18.05
C LEU A 39 1.18 8.40 17.18
N ALA A 40 2.24 7.58 17.28
CA ALA A 40 3.42 7.72 16.42
C ALA A 40 3.08 7.42 14.96
N ALA A 41 2.32 6.36 14.70
CA ALA A 41 1.88 6.02 13.34
C ALA A 41 1.03 7.15 12.72
N ARG A 42 0.13 7.76 13.50
CA ARG A 42 -0.68 8.91 13.09
C ARG A 42 0.17 10.13 12.74
N VAL A 43 1.10 10.51 13.61
CA VAL A 43 1.99 11.65 13.33
C VAL A 43 2.91 11.37 12.15
N ALA A 44 3.47 10.17 12.01
CA ALA A 44 4.25 9.78 10.84
C ALA A 44 3.45 9.95 9.54
N ARG A 45 2.19 9.50 9.51
CA ARG A 45 1.30 9.70 8.35
C ARG A 45 1.09 11.18 8.05
N LEU A 46 1.01 12.04 9.07
CA LEU A 46 0.77 13.47 8.88
C LEU A 46 2.02 14.22 8.40
N VAL A 47 3.17 13.99 9.01
CA VAL A 47 4.41 14.73 8.75
C VAL A 47 5.22 14.20 7.57
N CYS A 48 5.05 12.92 7.22
CA CYS A 48 5.69 12.28 6.07
C CYS A 48 4.77 12.20 4.84
N ASP A 49 3.56 12.77 4.88
CA ASP A 49 2.68 12.88 3.70
C ASP A 49 3.34 13.78 2.65
N ALA A 50 3.44 13.32 1.40
CA ALA A 50 4.04 14.11 0.32
C ALA A 50 3.26 15.42 0.04
N GLY A 51 1.94 15.40 0.23
CA GLY A 51 1.08 16.59 0.19
C GLY A 51 1.39 17.55 1.33
N ALA A 52 1.85 17.06 2.48
CA ALA A 52 2.29 17.92 3.57
C ALA A 52 3.53 18.75 3.19
N ALA A 53 4.54 18.12 2.60
CA ALA A 53 5.71 18.84 2.09
C ALA A 53 5.34 19.87 1.00
N GLN A 54 4.42 19.51 0.10
CA GLN A 54 3.98 20.39 -0.98
C GLN A 54 3.25 21.65 -0.46
N TRP A 55 2.35 21.52 0.52
CA TRP A 55 1.71 22.71 1.08
C TRP A 55 2.67 23.56 1.90
N LEU A 56 3.67 22.96 2.56
CA LEU A 56 4.62 23.69 3.39
C LEU A 56 5.46 24.62 2.51
N ALA A 57 5.85 24.11 1.34
CA ALA A 57 6.49 24.91 0.31
C ALA A 57 5.58 26.01 -0.23
N ARG A 58 4.32 25.70 -0.55
CA ARG A 58 3.39 26.65 -1.17
C ARG A 58 2.93 27.76 -0.23
N ASP A 59 2.51 27.41 0.98
CA ASP A 59 1.75 28.30 1.88
C ASP A 59 2.63 28.89 3.00
N ALA A 60 3.80 28.30 3.27
CA ALA A 60 4.72 28.78 4.32
C ALA A 60 6.16 29.06 3.83
N ALA A 61 6.46 28.83 2.55
CA ALA A 61 7.79 28.94 1.96
C ALA A 61 8.85 28.03 2.64
N ILE A 62 8.41 26.90 3.21
CA ILE A 62 9.27 25.89 3.82
C ILE A 62 9.64 24.85 2.76
N VAL A 63 10.93 24.74 2.46
CA VAL A 63 11.46 23.78 1.47
C VAL A 63 12.38 22.76 2.16
N ASP A 64 12.79 21.71 1.43
CA ASP A 64 13.63 20.61 1.96
C ASP A 64 13.08 19.96 3.23
N TRP A 65 11.75 19.88 3.35
CA TRP A 65 11.08 19.29 4.51
C TRP A 65 11.44 17.81 4.64
N GLN A 66 12.00 17.45 5.79
CA GLN A 66 12.28 16.07 6.18
C GLN A 66 11.83 15.89 7.63
N ALA A 67 11.05 14.85 7.89
CA ALA A 67 10.59 14.51 9.22
C ALA A 67 10.87 13.03 9.51
N THR A 68 11.38 12.74 10.71
CA THR A 68 11.69 11.39 11.19
C THR A 68 11.08 11.18 12.57
N LEU A 69 10.45 10.02 12.77
CA LEU A 69 10.01 9.56 14.09
C LEU A 69 10.98 8.49 14.55
N GLU A 70 12.10 8.90 15.16
CA GLU A 70 12.95 7.94 15.86
C GLU A 70 12.47 7.75 17.31
N PRO A 71 12.17 6.52 17.75
CA PRO A 71 11.94 6.24 19.15
C PRO A 71 13.23 6.48 19.93
N ALA A 72 13.09 6.98 21.16
CA ALA A 72 14.16 7.51 22.02
C ALA A 72 15.36 6.58 22.31
N ALA A 73 15.41 5.35 21.79
CA ALA A 73 16.49 4.38 21.99
C ALA A 73 17.54 4.35 20.85
N GLU A 74 17.17 4.70 19.63
CA GLU A 74 18.07 4.68 18.46
C GLU A 74 18.39 6.12 18.06
N ARG A 75 19.01 6.87 18.96
CA ARG A 75 19.31 8.30 18.76
C ARG A 75 20.50 8.45 17.81
N SER A 76 20.26 8.55 16.50
CA SER A 76 21.34 8.73 15.51
C SER A 76 21.60 10.20 15.15
N HIS A 77 20.80 11.14 15.64
CA HIS A 77 21.00 12.56 15.37
C HIS A 77 21.86 13.25 16.44
N ALA A 78 22.84 14.05 15.99
CA ALA A 78 23.74 14.83 16.85
C ALA A 78 22.96 15.67 17.88
N PRO A 79 23.40 15.74 19.15
CA PRO A 79 22.76 16.55 20.18
C PRO A 79 22.80 18.04 19.82
N PHE A 80 21.84 18.82 20.33
CA PHE A 80 21.87 20.29 20.24
C PHE A 80 22.99 20.84 21.12
N GLU A 81 23.74 21.85 20.64
CA GLU A 81 24.85 22.45 21.38
C GLU A 81 24.32 23.27 22.57
N GLN A 82 23.30 24.10 22.34
CA GLN A 82 22.59 24.83 23.37
C GLN A 82 21.09 24.52 23.29
N PRO A 83 20.60 23.46 23.95
CA PRO A 83 19.20 23.07 23.84
C PRO A 83 18.29 24.16 24.43
N GLY A 84 17.31 24.59 23.63
CA GLY A 84 16.22 25.46 24.06
C GLY A 84 14.88 24.79 23.89
N VAL A 85 13.98 25.00 24.84
CA VAL A 85 12.61 24.50 24.84
C VAL A 85 11.66 25.68 24.70
N LEU A 86 10.90 25.67 23.61
CA LEU A 86 9.83 26.61 23.31
C LEU A 86 8.49 25.91 23.55
N ASP A 87 7.72 26.39 24.52
CA ASP A 87 6.35 25.97 24.75
C ASP A 87 5.38 26.94 24.05
N LEU A 88 4.49 26.38 23.23
CA LEU A 88 3.47 27.07 22.49
C LEU A 88 2.10 26.54 22.95
N ALA A 89 1.15 27.44 23.18
CA ALA A 89 -0.24 27.07 23.42
C ALA A 89 -1.06 27.27 22.15
N HIS A 90 -1.93 26.31 21.88
CA HIS A 90 -2.94 26.34 20.82
C HIS A 90 -4.29 25.91 21.42
N ALA A 91 -5.40 26.29 20.79
CA ALA A 91 -6.74 25.94 21.26
C ALA A 91 -6.96 24.42 21.43
N ALA A 92 -6.27 23.61 20.60
CA ALA A 92 -6.32 22.16 20.67
C ALA A 92 -5.37 21.54 21.73
N GLY A 93 -4.41 22.29 22.27
CA GLY A 93 -3.44 21.77 23.24
C GLY A 93 -2.07 22.42 23.15
N ALA A 94 -1.14 21.94 23.99
CA ALA A 94 0.23 22.43 24.03
C ALA A 94 1.10 21.78 22.94
N VAL A 95 1.98 22.58 22.34
CA VAL A 95 3.02 22.14 21.41
C VAL A 95 4.36 22.55 22.00
N ARG A 96 5.29 21.61 22.06
CA ARG A 96 6.65 21.89 22.54
C ARG A 96 7.64 21.69 21.42
N VAL A 97 8.53 22.65 21.23
CA VAL A 97 9.57 22.63 20.20
C VAL A 97 10.92 22.74 20.88
N LEU A 98 11.80 21.79 20.61
CA LEU A 98 13.21 21.85 20.97
C LEU A 98 13.99 22.35 19.75
N LEU A 99 14.90 23.27 20.00
CA LEU A 99 15.76 23.88 18.99
C LEU A 99 17.14 24.17 19.59
N ASP A 100 18.11 24.45 18.72
CA ASP A 100 19.45 24.86 19.15
C ASP A 100 19.52 26.38 19.29
N LEU A 101 19.59 26.89 20.53
CA LEU A 101 19.70 28.32 20.81
C LEU A 101 21.02 28.91 20.30
N ALA A 102 22.05 28.10 20.09
CA ALA A 102 23.30 28.56 19.48
C ALA A 102 23.07 29.12 18.06
N ALA A 103 22.07 28.58 17.34
CA ALA A 103 21.66 29.07 16.03
C ALA A 103 20.79 30.34 16.09
N TYR A 104 20.30 30.74 17.27
CA TYR A 104 19.38 31.87 17.45
C TYR A 104 19.76 32.76 18.64
N PRO A 105 20.81 33.59 18.52
CA PRO A 105 21.29 34.43 19.63
C PRO A 105 20.23 35.37 20.21
N ALA A 106 19.31 35.89 19.38
CA ALA A 106 18.21 36.74 19.84
C ALA A 106 17.23 35.98 20.74
N LEU A 107 16.94 34.72 20.43
CA LEU A 107 16.10 33.86 21.27
C LEU A 107 16.83 33.45 22.54
N ASP A 108 18.15 33.22 22.48
CA ASP A 108 18.94 32.87 23.66
C ASP A 108 18.91 33.96 24.74
N ILE A 109 18.88 35.24 24.35
CA ILE A 109 18.75 36.38 25.26
C ILE A 109 17.38 36.37 25.96
N ALA A 110 16.32 36.00 25.23
CA ALA A 110 14.95 35.94 25.75
C ALA A 110 14.69 34.66 26.57
N ALA A 111 15.50 33.62 26.41
CA ALA A 111 15.30 32.33 27.07
C ALA A 111 15.47 32.44 28.59
N LEU A 112 14.56 31.83 29.34
CA LEU A 112 14.69 31.66 30.79
C LEU A 112 15.89 30.76 31.12
N PRO A 113 16.57 31.00 32.25
CA PRO A 113 17.72 30.20 32.67
C PRO A 113 17.36 28.73 32.93
N ASP A 114 18.37 27.86 32.92
CA ASP A 114 18.19 26.43 33.15
C ASP A 114 17.47 26.14 34.47
N GLY A 115 16.65 25.08 34.47
CA GLY A 115 15.89 24.64 35.65
C GLY A 115 14.54 25.35 35.85
N THR A 116 14.17 26.32 35.01
CA THR A 116 12.82 26.95 35.08
C THR A 116 11.72 26.08 34.48
N LEU A 117 12.04 25.09 33.65
CA LEU A 117 11.08 24.20 33.00
C LEU A 117 10.22 23.41 34.00
N SER A 118 10.80 22.97 35.11
CA SER A 118 10.11 22.22 36.17
C SER A 118 9.52 23.14 37.26
N ARG A 119 9.73 24.45 37.17
CA ARG A 119 9.31 25.41 38.21
C ARG A 119 7.95 26.00 37.86
N ALA A 120 6.98 25.82 38.76
CA ALA A 120 5.66 26.44 38.63
C ALA A 120 5.77 27.96 38.41
N PRO A 121 4.97 28.55 37.51
CA PRO A 121 4.87 30.00 37.36
C PRO A 121 4.57 30.67 38.69
N VAL A 122 5.45 31.58 39.11
CA VAL A 122 5.18 32.44 40.26
C VAL A 122 4.34 33.62 39.77
N PRO A 123 3.13 33.85 40.33
CA PRO A 123 2.33 35.00 39.96
C PRO A 123 3.09 36.31 40.20
N GLY A 124 3.11 37.20 39.21
CA GLY A 124 3.77 38.52 39.32
C GLY A 124 5.27 38.54 38.99
N ASP A 125 5.83 37.45 38.46
CA ASP A 125 7.21 37.45 37.94
C ASP A 125 7.30 38.29 36.64
N THR A 126 7.54 39.59 36.82
CA THR A 126 7.61 40.57 35.72
C THR A 126 8.77 40.28 34.78
N ALA A 127 9.87 39.71 35.26
CA ALA A 127 11.01 39.34 34.44
C ALA A 127 10.67 38.17 33.50
N ARG A 128 9.96 37.16 34.01
CA ARG A 128 9.44 36.04 33.20
C ARG A 128 8.40 36.53 32.18
N GLY A 129 7.46 37.37 32.60
CA GLY A 129 6.47 37.98 31.71
C GLY A 129 7.10 38.78 30.57
N LEU A 130 8.11 39.60 30.88
CA LEU A 130 8.86 40.37 29.88
C LEU A 130 9.59 39.46 28.89
N ARG A 131 10.26 38.40 29.37
CA ARG A 131 10.96 37.43 28.50
C ARG A 131 10.01 36.70 27.55
N ILE A 132 8.84 36.30 28.05
CA ILE A 132 7.79 35.68 27.21
C ILE A 132 7.31 36.68 26.15
N ALA A 133 7.07 37.95 26.53
CA ALA A 133 6.68 38.98 25.58
C ALA A 133 7.74 39.23 24.50
N VAL A 134 9.02 39.35 24.89
CA VAL A 134 10.13 39.51 23.95
C VAL A 134 10.24 38.29 23.01
N ALA A 135 10.13 37.07 23.54
CA ALA A 135 10.13 35.87 22.72
C ALA A 135 8.94 35.85 21.73
N GLY A 136 7.76 36.28 22.18
CA GLY A 136 6.58 36.43 21.32
C GLY A 136 6.79 37.42 20.18
N VAL A 137 7.43 38.56 20.44
CA VAL A 137 7.78 39.55 19.41
C VAL A 137 8.80 38.99 18.42
N LEU A 138 9.85 38.32 18.92
CA LEU A 138 10.89 37.71 18.07
C LEU A 138 10.32 36.58 17.19
N LEU A 139 9.33 35.84 17.69
CA LEU A 139 8.69 34.72 16.99
C LEU A 139 7.43 35.13 16.22
N GLU A 140 7.06 36.41 16.21
CA GLU A 140 5.87 36.90 15.49
C GLU A 140 5.83 36.48 14.01
N PRO A 141 6.94 36.53 13.23
CA PRO A 141 6.94 36.06 11.85
C PRO A 141 6.62 34.56 11.73
N LEU A 142 7.13 33.74 12.65
CA LEU A 142 6.84 32.31 12.70
C LEU A 142 5.36 32.07 13.02
N LEU A 143 4.82 32.76 14.04
CA LEU A 143 3.43 32.63 14.45
C LEU A 143 2.47 33.02 13.32
N LYS A 144 2.77 34.08 12.55
CA LYS A 144 1.99 34.47 11.36
C LYS A 144 2.01 33.39 10.28
N ARG A 145 3.16 32.74 10.04
CA ARG A 145 3.26 31.64 9.08
C ARG A 145 2.49 30.40 9.54
N LEU A 146 2.55 30.06 10.83
CA LEU A 146 1.75 28.97 11.41
C LEU A 146 0.26 29.26 11.31
N ALA A 147 -0.16 30.51 11.54
CA ALA A 147 -1.54 30.93 11.34
C ALA A 147 -1.98 30.82 9.87
N ALA A 148 -1.13 31.14 8.90
CA ALA A 148 -1.40 30.90 7.47
C ALA A 148 -1.51 29.41 7.13
N LEU A 149 -0.78 28.56 7.87
CA LEU A 149 -0.94 27.10 7.85
C LEU A 149 -2.20 26.61 8.60
N GLY A 150 -3.06 27.52 9.08
CA GLY A 150 -4.31 27.24 9.77
C GLY A 150 -4.14 26.78 11.23
N LEU A 151 -2.93 26.90 11.78
CA LEU A 151 -2.64 26.83 13.21
C LEU A 151 -2.76 28.24 13.82
N GLY A 152 -3.97 28.80 13.74
CA GLY A 152 -4.29 30.11 14.34
C GLY A 152 -4.18 30.08 15.87
N ASP A 153 -4.20 31.26 16.50
CA ASP A 153 -4.22 31.41 17.97
C ASP A 153 -3.02 30.82 18.73
N MET A 154 -1.98 30.40 18.01
CA MET A 154 -0.72 29.98 18.61
C MET A 154 -0.01 31.15 19.26
N HIS A 155 0.39 30.97 20.52
CA HIS A 155 1.17 31.96 21.26
C HIS A 155 2.22 31.31 22.15
N VAL A 156 3.29 32.05 22.41
CA VAL A 156 4.41 31.62 23.26
C VAL A 156 3.97 31.65 24.72
N THR A 157 4.06 30.51 25.40
CA THR A 157 3.84 30.44 26.85
C THR A 157 5.15 30.45 27.61
N GLN A 158 6.22 29.92 27.01
CA GLN A 158 7.53 29.85 27.64
C GLN A 158 8.65 29.62 26.61
N LEU A 159 9.81 30.20 26.88
CA LEU A 159 11.08 29.86 26.24
C LEU A 159 12.12 29.68 27.35
N ALA A 160 12.76 28.51 27.44
CA ALA A 160 13.74 28.22 28.47
C ALA A 160 14.93 27.42 27.93
N ARG A 161 16.09 27.58 28.57
CA ARG A 161 17.28 26.75 28.31
C ARG A 161 17.13 25.37 28.95
N GLY A 162 17.75 24.38 28.33
CA GLY A 162 17.85 23.01 28.83
C GLY A 162 17.02 22.00 28.02
N THR A 163 16.85 20.82 28.61
CA THR A 163 16.10 19.71 27.99
C THR A 163 14.71 19.61 28.60
N PRO A 164 13.69 19.18 27.82
CA PRO A 164 12.35 19.00 28.36
C PRO A 164 12.35 17.95 29.47
N PRO A 165 11.48 18.10 30.48
CA PRO A 165 11.23 17.02 31.43
C PRO A 165 10.67 15.79 30.70
N GLU A 166 10.99 14.59 31.19
CA GLU A 166 10.44 13.35 30.63
C GLU A 166 8.91 13.37 30.74
N THR A 167 8.23 13.55 29.61
CA THR A 167 6.77 13.49 29.53
C THR A 167 6.34 12.03 29.43
N SER A 168 5.25 11.66 30.09
CA SER A 168 4.64 10.34 29.97
C SER A 168 4.32 10.02 28.50
N ALA A 169 4.89 8.92 27.99
CA ALA A 169 4.84 8.52 26.58
C ALA A 169 3.43 8.17 26.04
N HIS A 170 2.40 8.19 26.88
CA HIS A 170 1.05 7.75 26.51
C HIS A 170 0.25 8.79 25.72
N ASP A 171 0.44 10.10 25.99
CA ASP A 171 -0.42 11.16 25.41
C ASP A 171 0.32 12.11 24.46
N CYS A 172 1.62 11.92 24.29
CA CYS A 172 2.46 12.77 23.46
C CYS A 172 3.36 11.92 22.55
N THR A 173 3.66 12.45 21.36
CA THR A 173 4.65 11.87 20.46
C THR A 173 5.62 12.93 19.98
N THR A 174 6.83 12.49 19.67
CA THR A 174 7.91 13.35 19.19
C THR A 174 8.29 13.00 17.77
N PHE A 175 8.67 14.01 16.99
CA PHE A 175 9.35 13.82 15.72
C PHE A 175 10.47 14.86 15.57
N ASP A 176 11.53 14.47 14.88
CA ASP A 176 12.59 15.37 14.44
C ASP A 176 12.23 15.91 13.05
N ALA A 177 12.46 17.20 12.84
CA ALA A 177 12.22 17.88 11.59
C ALA A 177 13.45 18.69 11.18
N THR A 178 13.82 18.58 9.91
CA THR A 178 14.75 19.50 9.25
C THR A 178 14.09 20.12 8.05
N PHE A 179 14.30 21.41 7.86
CA PHE A 179 13.68 22.16 6.78
C PHE A 179 14.47 23.44 6.50
N SER A 180 14.29 24.01 5.32
CA SER A 180 14.88 25.27 4.92
C SER A 180 13.80 26.35 4.86
N LEU A 181 14.05 27.49 5.51
CA LEU A 181 13.17 28.66 5.48
C LEU A 181 14.01 29.90 5.16
N ASP A 182 13.56 30.70 4.19
CA ASP A 182 14.26 31.91 3.75
C ASP A 182 15.76 31.66 3.43
N GLY A 183 16.07 30.46 2.89
CA GLY A 183 17.43 30.02 2.54
C GLY A 183 18.27 29.50 3.72
N THR A 184 17.75 29.53 4.95
CA THR A 184 18.43 29.02 6.15
C THR A 184 17.92 27.65 6.51
N ARG A 185 18.83 26.70 6.77
CA ARG A 185 18.46 25.36 7.24
C ARG A 185 18.20 25.38 8.75
N HIS A 186 17.07 24.84 9.14
CA HIS A 186 16.62 24.72 10.51
C HIS A 186 16.46 23.26 10.90
N ARG A 187 16.65 23.02 12.20
CA ARG A 187 16.42 21.72 12.82
C ARG A 187 15.63 21.96 14.09
N ALA A 188 14.56 21.18 14.26
CA ALA A 188 13.73 21.25 15.43
C ALA A 188 13.23 19.84 15.79
N ARG A 189 13.01 19.60 17.08
CA ARG A 189 12.29 18.42 17.55
C ARG A 189 10.97 18.88 18.13
N VAL A 190 9.89 18.35 17.61
CA VAL A 190 8.54 18.79 17.98
C VAL A 190 7.87 17.67 18.76
N LEU A 191 7.27 18.04 19.89
CA LEU A 191 6.49 17.18 20.75
C LEU A 191 5.04 17.66 20.70
N LEU A 192 4.16 16.76 20.27
CA LEU A 192 2.74 17.02 20.06
C LEU A 192 1.91 16.18 21.02
N ALA A 193 0.95 16.82 21.70
CA ALA A 193 -0.11 16.12 22.42
C ALA A 193 -1.12 15.50 21.43
N ALA A 194 -1.76 14.39 21.81
CA ALA A 194 -2.74 13.68 20.98
C ALA A 194 -3.85 14.60 20.44
N SER A 195 -4.36 15.52 21.26
CA SER A 195 -5.41 16.47 20.87
C SER A 195 -4.97 17.45 19.77
N VAL A 196 -3.68 17.82 19.74
CA VAL A 196 -3.12 18.65 18.66
C VAL A 196 -3.01 17.82 17.38
N VAL A 197 -2.67 16.54 17.48
CA VAL A 197 -2.65 15.63 16.33
C VAL A 197 -4.04 15.49 15.73
N ASP A 198 -5.09 15.33 16.54
CA ASP A 198 -6.48 15.30 16.08
C ASP A 198 -6.86 16.56 15.29
N ALA A 199 -6.49 17.75 15.81
CA ALA A 199 -6.75 19.02 15.15
C ALA A 199 -5.99 19.16 13.82
N LEU A 200 -4.72 18.72 13.78
CA LEU A 200 -3.91 18.72 12.57
C LEU A 200 -4.47 17.78 11.50
N GLU A 201 -4.94 16.60 11.87
CA GLU A 201 -5.58 15.66 10.94
C GLU A 201 -6.89 16.22 10.37
N ALA A 202 -7.73 16.83 11.20
CA ALA A 202 -8.98 17.48 10.75
C ALA A 202 -8.70 18.64 9.76
N LEU A 203 -7.64 19.41 10.04
CA LEU A 203 -7.19 20.48 9.15
C LEU A 203 -6.65 19.91 7.82
N HIS A 204 -5.86 18.83 7.87
CA HIS A 204 -5.38 18.12 6.68
C HIS A 204 -6.55 17.62 5.83
N ALA A 205 -7.53 16.94 6.44
CA ALA A 205 -8.70 16.41 5.74
C ALA A 205 -9.50 17.53 5.04
N THR A 206 -9.76 18.62 5.75
CA THR A 206 -10.46 19.80 5.20
C THR A 206 -9.72 20.39 3.99
N ARG A 207 -8.39 20.45 4.04
CA ARG A 207 -7.56 20.93 2.95
C ARG A 207 -7.56 20.02 1.74
N LYS A 208 -7.48 18.70 1.94
CA LYS A 208 -7.60 17.70 0.87
C LYS A 208 -8.92 17.87 0.12
N VAL A 209 -10.03 18.03 0.83
CA VAL A 209 -11.35 18.30 0.22
C VAL A 209 -11.36 19.59 -0.60
N ARG A 210 -10.82 20.70 -0.08
CA ARG A 210 -10.74 21.97 -0.83
C ARG A 210 -9.87 21.85 -2.07
N LEU A 211 -8.70 21.22 -1.97
CA LEU A 211 -7.79 21.06 -3.10
C LEU A 211 -8.41 20.22 -4.21
N ILE A 212 -9.11 19.14 -3.84
CA ILE A 212 -9.90 18.33 -4.77
C ILE A 212 -11.00 19.18 -5.43
N ALA A 213 -11.77 19.94 -4.64
CA ALA A 213 -12.83 20.81 -5.16
C ALA A 213 -12.29 21.92 -6.10
N ASP A 214 -11.14 22.52 -5.77
CA ASP A 214 -10.47 23.51 -6.61
C ASP A 214 -9.92 22.88 -7.89
N ALA A 215 -9.32 21.69 -7.82
CA ALA A 215 -8.91 20.95 -8.99
C ALA A 215 -10.10 20.64 -9.91
N PHE A 216 -11.24 20.22 -9.36
CA PHE A 216 -12.47 20.02 -10.12
C PHE A 216 -12.99 21.31 -10.75
N ARG A 217 -13.03 22.43 -10.02
CA ARG A 217 -13.46 23.74 -10.55
C ARG A 217 -12.54 24.23 -11.66
N THR A 218 -11.23 24.10 -11.47
CA THR A 218 -10.22 24.49 -12.46
C THR A 218 -10.33 23.60 -13.70
N HIS A 219 -10.52 22.29 -13.52
CA HIS A 219 -10.76 21.35 -14.63
C HIS A 219 -12.05 21.64 -15.41
N ALA A 220 -13.16 21.94 -14.71
CA ALA A 220 -14.41 22.34 -15.35
C ALA A 220 -14.25 23.64 -16.14
N SER A 221 -13.43 24.57 -15.64
CA SER A 221 -13.10 25.82 -16.35
C SER A 221 -12.21 25.56 -17.57
N SER A 222 -11.24 24.67 -17.45
CA SER A 222 -10.32 24.27 -18.52
C SER A 222 -10.97 23.43 -19.64
N GLN A 223 -12.22 22.95 -19.50
CA GLN A 223 -12.96 22.38 -20.64
C GLN A 223 -13.19 23.40 -21.76
N THR A 224 -13.06 24.71 -21.50
CA THR A 224 -13.13 25.77 -22.52
C THR A 224 -11.80 26.10 -23.19
N GLN A 225 -10.66 25.65 -22.63
CA GLN A 225 -9.32 25.89 -23.21
C GLN A 225 -8.51 24.59 -23.20
N ASN A 226 -8.33 24.07 -24.40
CA ASN A 226 -7.86 22.73 -24.75
C ASN A 226 -6.41 22.41 -24.33
N SER A 227 -6.14 22.33 -23.02
CA SER A 227 -4.91 21.75 -22.47
C SER A 227 -5.24 21.07 -21.14
N ALA A 228 -5.51 19.76 -21.19
CA ALA A 228 -5.65 18.97 -19.97
C ALA A 228 -4.25 18.73 -19.37
N PRO A 229 -3.93 19.25 -18.16
CA PRO A 229 -2.60 19.15 -17.54
C PRO A 229 -2.18 17.71 -17.20
N PHE A 230 -3.05 16.72 -17.42
CA PHE A 230 -2.81 15.32 -17.05
C PHE A 230 -2.57 14.38 -18.24
N ASN A 231 -2.43 14.91 -19.45
CA ASN A 231 -2.25 14.07 -20.65
C ASN A 231 -0.95 13.25 -20.64
N GLY A 232 0.06 13.66 -19.85
CA GLY A 232 1.32 12.95 -19.69
C GLY A 232 1.29 11.79 -18.68
N TYR A 233 0.29 11.73 -17.79
CA TYR A 233 0.22 10.69 -16.75
C TYR A 233 -0.54 9.48 -17.27
N LYS A 234 0.19 8.46 -17.74
CA LYS A 234 -0.37 7.18 -18.14
C LYS A 234 -0.63 6.31 -16.92
N VAL A 235 -1.85 5.81 -16.81
CA VAL A 235 -2.28 4.91 -15.75
C VAL A 235 -2.36 3.49 -16.34
N PRO A 236 -1.63 2.51 -15.79
CA PRO A 236 -1.64 1.14 -16.30
C PRO A 236 -3.03 0.51 -16.09
N GLY A 237 -3.49 -0.25 -17.09
CA GLY A 237 -4.74 -0.99 -17.01
C GLY A 237 -4.49 -2.50 -16.90
N ARG A 238 -5.40 -3.18 -16.22
CA ARG A 238 -5.49 -4.65 -16.14
C ARG A 238 -6.90 -5.11 -16.46
N LEU A 239 -7.04 -6.17 -17.23
CA LEU A 239 -8.29 -6.87 -17.47
C LEU A 239 -8.38 -8.05 -16.49
N ILE A 240 -9.35 -8.02 -15.59
CA ILE A 240 -9.60 -9.06 -14.59
C ILE A 240 -10.68 -9.98 -15.13
N LEU A 241 -10.29 -11.23 -15.37
CA LEU A 241 -11.14 -12.26 -15.95
C LEU A 241 -11.96 -12.99 -14.87
N GLY A 242 -11.47 -13.04 -13.64
CA GLY A 242 -12.15 -13.66 -12.51
C GLY A 242 -11.30 -13.68 -11.25
N SER A 243 -11.90 -14.13 -10.15
CA SER A 243 -11.22 -14.38 -8.89
C SER A 243 -11.66 -15.72 -8.29
N ARG A 244 -10.75 -16.38 -7.57
CA ARG A 244 -11.01 -17.62 -6.85
C ARG A 244 -10.23 -17.65 -5.54
N ARG A 245 -10.90 -18.02 -4.44
CA ARG A 245 -10.20 -18.31 -3.18
C ARG A 245 -9.53 -19.69 -3.28
N LEU A 246 -8.24 -19.74 -2.96
CA LEU A 246 -7.43 -20.95 -2.97
C LEU A 246 -6.68 -21.07 -1.64
N PRO A 247 -6.67 -22.25 -1.00
CA PRO A 247 -5.88 -22.49 0.19
C PRO A 247 -4.38 -22.30 -0.09
N VAL A 248 -3.63 -21.81 0.90
CA VAL A 248 -2.17 -21.64 0.80
C VAL A 248 -1.48 -22.96 0.42
N ASP A 249 -1.92 -24.10 0.94
CA ASP A 249 -1.32 -25.40 0.60
C ASP A 249 -1.53 -25.77 -0.87
N THR A 250 -2.70 -25.44 -1.43
CA THR A 250 -2.94 -25.63 -2.86
C THR A 250 -2.01 -24.72 -3.66
N LEU A 251 -1.85 -23.46 -3.25
CA LEU A 251 -0.96 -22.52 -3.93
C LEU A 251 0.52 -22.93 -3.87
N ARG A 252 0.96 -23.55 -2.77
CA ARG A 252 2.31 -24.10 -2.62
C ARG A 252 2.56 -25.33 -3.47
N ALA A 253 1.53 -26.14 -3.68
CA ALA A 253 1.62 -27.36 -4.48
C ALA A 253 1.52 -27.12 -6.00
N LEU A 254 1.14 -25.91 -6.44
CA LEU A 254 0.99 -25.60 -7.86
C LEU A 254 2.35 -25.62 -8.58
N GLU A 255 2.43 -26.40 -9.64
CA GLU A 255 3.60 -26.49 -10.52
C GLU A 255 3.26 -26.12 -11.96
N ALA A 256 4.29 -25.92 -12.77
CA ALA A 256 4.13 -25.71 -14.20
C ALA A 256 3.48 -26.96 -14.84
N GLY A 257 2.34 -26.76 -15.51
CA GLY A 257 1.53 -27.82 -16.12
C GLY A 257 0.20 -28.07 -15.42
N ASP A 258 0.04 -27.65 -14.16
CA ASP A 258 -1.21 -27.82 -13.44
C ASP A 258 -2.37 -27.06 -14.08
N VAL A 259 -3.58 -27.62 -14.02
CA VAL A 259 -4.77 -27.01 -14.62
C VAL A 259 -5.80 -26.68 -13.56
N LEU A 260 -6.00 -25.38 -13.32
CA LEU A 260 -7.03 -24.86 -12.43
C LEU A 260 -8.38 -24.77 -13.16
N LEU A 261 -9.21 -25.79 -13.03
CA LEU A 261 -10.56 -25.82 -13.60
C LEU A 261 -11.55 -24.98 -12.77
N ARG A 262 -12.56 -24.40 -13.44
CA ARG A 262 -13.67 -23.65 -12.81
C ARG A 262 -13.23 -22.39 -12.06
N SER A 263 -12.09 -21.82 -12.43
CA SER A 263 -11.55 -20.59 -11.83
C SER A 263 -12.02 -19.31 -12.52
N LEU A 264 -12.68 -19.45 -13.67
CA LEU A 264 -13.14 -18.35 -14.51
C LEU A 264 -14.63 -18.53 -14.84
N PRO A 265 -15.38 -17.44 -15.05
CA PRO A 265 -16.79 -17.51 -15.37
C PRO A 265 -17.00 -18.11 -16.77
N GLY A 266 -18.06 -18.91 -16.92
CA GLY A 266 -18.30 -19.72 -18.13
C GLY A 266 -18.59 -18.91 -19.40
N ASN A 267 -19.01 -17.65 -19.27
CA ASN A 267 -19.20 -16.72 -20.38
C ASN A 267 -17.90 -16.43 -21.15
N LEU A 268 -16.73 -16.55 -20.51
CA LEU A 268 -15.43 -16.37 -21.17
C LEU A 268 -15.09 -17.51 -22.14
N ARG A 269 -15.82 -18.63 -22.12
CA ARG A 269 -15.63 -19.74 -23.09
C ARG A 269 -15.79 -19.27 -24.53
N ALA A 270 -16.61 -18.24 -24.77
CA ALA A 270 -16.81 -17.67 -26.10
C ALA A 270 -15.55 -17.03 -26.72
N LEU A 271 -14.50 -16.78 -25.91
CA LEU A 271 -13.24 -16.19 -26.37
C LEU A 271 -12.28 -17.22 -26.96
N LEU A 272 -12.47 -18.51 -26.66
CA LEU A 272 -11.63 -19.57 -27.19
C LEU A 272 -12.17 -20.05 -28.54
N PRO A 273 -11.29 -20.38 -29.51
CA PRO A 273 -11.73 -21.03 -30.73
C PRO A 273 -12.46 -22.31 -30.36
N ALA A 274 -13.63 -22.53 -30.97
CA ALA A 274 -14.32 -23.82 -30.90
C ALA A 274 -13.36 -24.86 -31.51
N SER A 275 -12.58 -25.52 -30.64
CA SER A 275 -11.64 -26.53 -31.08
C SER A 275 -12.47 -27.64 -31.72
N GLY A 276 -12.32 -27.78 -33.03
CA GLY A 276 -12.95 -28.83 -33.80
C GLY A 276 -12.64 -30.16 -33.13
N VAL A 277 -13.69 -30.88 -32.76
CA VAL A 277 -13.58 -32.27 -32.34
C VAL A 277 -13.04 -33.02 -33.55
N GLU A 278 -11.73 -33.30 -33.56
CA GLU A 278 -11.18 -34.40 -34.33
C GLU A 278 -11.86 -35.66 -33.77
N ARG A 279 -12.86 -36.09 -34.53
CA ARG A 279 -13.62 -37.31 -34.30
C ARG A 279 -12.64 -38.47 -34.45
N ILE A 280 -12.09 -38.93 -33.33
CA ILE A 280 -11.38 -40.21 -33.30
C ILE A 280 -12.46 -41.28 -33.49
N ASP A 281 -12.50 -41.84 -34.70
CA ASP A 281 -13.34 -42.97 -35.08
C ASP A 281 -13.02 -44.18 -34.18
N GLY A 282 -13.86 -44.39 -33.17
CA GLY A 282 -13.98 -45.65 -32.44
C GLY A 282 -15.08 -46.50 -33.05
N THR A 283 -14.73 -47.35 -34.00
CA THR A 283 -15.59 -48.42 -34.51
C THR A 283 -15.84 -49.47 -33.42
N CYS A 284 -17.10 -49.80 -33.16
CA CYS A 284 -17.63 -51.18 -33.10
C CYS A 284 -19.13 -51.22 -32.69
N ALA A 285 -19.96 -51.33 -33.73
CA ALA A 285 -21.17 -52.15 -33.91
C ALA A 285 -22.08 -52.58 -32.73
N ALA A 286 -23.36 -52.21 -32.93
CA ALA A 286 -24.56 -53.06 -32.95
C ALA A 286 -25.39 -53.28 -31.67
N HIS A 287 -26.60 -52.69 -31.64
CA HIS A 287 -27.83 -53.41 -31.98
C HIS A 287 -29.02 -52.46 -32.22
N ALA A 288 -29.87 -52.87 -33.16
CA ALA A 288 -30.97 -52.11 -33.74
C ALA A 288 -32.29 -52.28 -32.96
N ALA A 289 -33.15 -51.25 -33.01
CA ALA A 289 -34.60 -51.41 -33.17
C ALA A 289 -35.23 -50.06 -33.59
N ASP A 290 -35.93 -50.11 -34.73
CA ASP A 290 -36.73 -49.06 -35.33
C ASP A 290 -37.82 -48.49 -34.40
N ALA A 291 -38.07 -47.18 -34.49
CA ALA A 291 -39.42 -46.63 -34.56
C ALA A 291 -39.41 -45.17 -35.06
N HIS A 292 -40.21 -44.93 -36.10
CA HIS A 292 -40.59 -43.64 -36.68
C HIS A 292 -40.92 -42.55 -35.65
N ALA A 293 -40.26 -41.40 -35.76
CA ALA A 293 -40.86 -40.11 -35.47
C ALA A 293 -40.07 -39.01 -36.17
N THR A 294 -40.65 -38.42 -37.21
CA THR A 294 -40.28 -37.12 -37.76
C THR A 294 -40.70 -36.04 -36.75
N PRO A 295 -39.82 -35.17 -36.24
CA PRO A 295 -40.25 -33.92 -35.67
C PRO A 295 -39.91 -32.77 -36.62
N LEU A 296 -40.90 -31.90 -36.77
CA LEU A 296 -40.88 -30.64 -37.49
C LEU A 296 -39.59 -29.85 -37.22
N ALA A 297 -39.02 -29.34 -38.31
CA ALA A 297 -38.02 -28.29 -38.30
C ALA A 297 -38.49 -27.11 -37.45
N THR A 298 -37.91 -27.00 -36.26
CA THR A 298 -37.91 -25.77 -35.46
C THR A 298 -37.00 -24.78 -36.18
N PRO A 299 -37.39 -23.51 -36.38
CA PRO A 299 -36.52 -22.54 -37.02
C PRO A 299 -35.25 -22.41 -36.16
N LEU A 300 -34.10 -22.56 -36.81
CA LEU A 300 -32.78 -22.29 -36.25
C LEU A 300 -32.78 -20.89 -35.65
N ALA A 301 -32.90 -20.82 -34.33
CA ALA A 301 -32.45 -19.66 -33.59
C ALA A 301 -30.95 -19.55 -33.88
N GLU A 302 -30.56 -18.46 -34.55
CA GLU A 302 -29.16 -18.07 -34.69
C GLU A 302 -28.48 -18.22 -33.33
N PRO A 303 -27.28 -18.83 -33.24
CA PRO A 303 -26.59 -18.95 -31.97
C PRO A 303 -26.32 -17.53 -31.49
N ALA A 304 -27.04 -17.10 -30.44
CA ALA A 304 -26.79 -15.84 -29.77
C ALA A 304 -25.30 -15.80 -29.44
N THR A 305 -24.56 -14.93 -30.12
CA THR A 305 -23.11 -14.78 -29.99
C THR A 305 -22.82 -14.56 -28.52
N ALA A 306 -22.35 -15.59 -27.81
CA ALA A 306 -22.15 -15.52 -26.38
C ALA A 306 -21.11 -14.43 -26.11
N MET A 307 -21.54 -13.30 -25.54
CA MET A 307 -20.63 -12.19 -25.27
C MET A 307 -19.88 -12.47 -23.98
N ALA A 308 -18.56 -12.55 -24.08
CA ALA A 308 -17.71 -12.66 -22.91
C ALA A 308 -17.67 -11.33 -22.16
N THR A 309 -17.85 -11.35 -20.84
CA THR A 309 -17.85 -10.14 -20.01
C THR A 309 -16.79 -10.26 -18.93
N ALA A 310 -16.13 -9.14 -18.62
CA ALA A 310 -15.06 -9.06 -17.64
C ALA A 310 -14.99 -7.66 -17.01
N THR A 311 -14.07 -7.48 -16.06
CA THR A 311 -13.84 -6.17 -15.43
C THR A 311 -12.48 -5.63 -15.84
N VAL A 312 -12.41 -4.41 -16.36
CA VAL A 312 -11.14 -3.70 -16.56
C VAL A 312 -10.90 -2.75 -15.39
N ALA A 313 -9.64 -2.61 -15.00
CA ALA A 313 -9.23 -1.82 -13.85
C ALA A 313 -7.95 -1.02 -14.13
N TRP A 314 -7.99 0.31 -14.00
CA TRP A 314 -6.84 1.20 -14.16
C TRP A 314 -6.35 1.74 -12.83
N GLY A 315 -5.03 1.63 -12.61
CA GLY A 315 -4.36 2.07 -11.40
C GLY A 315 -3.52 0.96 -10.77
N SER A 316 -2.79 1.31 -9.72
CA SER A 316 -1.94 0.35 -9.00
C SER A 316 -2.79 -0.55 -8.09
N PRO A 317 -2.55 -1.87 -8.06
CA PRO A 317 -3.17 -2.77 -7.09
C PRO A 317 -2.93 -2.31 -5.65
N GLY A 318 -3.93 -2.41 -4.79
CA GLY A 318 -3.86 -1.99 -3.37
C GLY A 318 -4.11 -0.50 -3.11
N LEU A 319 -4.38 0.29 -4.16
CA LEU A 319 -4.84 1.68 -4.08
C LEU A 319 -6.20 1.82 -4.78
N MET A 320 -6.76 3.03 -4.77
CA MET A 320 -7.95 3.38 -5.53
C MET A 320 -7.73 3.17 -7.03
N ARG A 321 -8.63 2.43 -7.67
CA ARG A 321 -8.58 2.08 -9.09
C ARG A 321 -9.90 2.42 -9.76
N VAL A 322 -9.83 2.75 -11.05
CA VAL A 322 -11.03 2.93 -11.89
C VAL A 322 -11.41 1.57 -12.46
N HIS A 323 -12.60 1.09 -12.13
CA HIS A 323 -13.16 -0.18 -12.61
C HIS A 323 -14.28 0.06 -13.60
N ALA A 324 -14.33 -0.71 -14.68
CA ALA A 324 -15.45 -0.73 -15.61
C ALA A 324 -15.78 -2.16 -16.03
N GLN A 325 -17.08 -2.44 -16.20
CA GLN A 325 -17.52 -3.68 -16.83
C GLN A 325 -17.35 -3.56 -18.34
N VAL A 326 -16.79 -4.59 -18.96
CA VAL A 326 -16.51 -4.62 -20.40
C VAL A 326 -17.03 -5.90 -21.05
N ASN A 327 -17.53 -5.78 -22.27
CA ASN A 327 -17.73 -6.91 -23.17
C ASN A 327 -16.47 -7.10 -24.01
N ILE A 328 -16.08 -8.34 -24.22
CA ILE A 328 -14.88 -8.73 -24.94
C ILE A 328 -15.30 -9.40 -26.25
N GLU A 329 -14.85 -8.82 -27.37
CA GLU A 329 -14.99 -9.35 -28.71
C GLU A 329 -13.62 -9.42 -29.38
N GLY A 330 -12.96 -10.59 -29.26
CA GLY A 330 -11.59 -10.77 -29.75
C GLY A 330 -10.60 -9.84 -29.04
N ARG A 331 -10.14 -8.79 -29.74
CA ARG A 331 -9.25 -7.75 -29.20
C ARG A 331 -10.00 -6.51 -28.71
N ARG A 332 -11.30 -6.41 -28.97
CA ARG A 332 -12.10 -5.22 -28.68
C ARG A 332 -12.75 -5.35 -27.31
N LEU A 333 -12.55 -4.37 -26.45
CA LEU A 333 -13.25 -4.22 -25.17
C LEU A 333 -14.24 -3.06 -25.29
N SER A 334 -15.52 -3.30 -25.09
CA SER A 334 -16.54 -2.25 -25.04
C SER A 334 -17.06 -2.06 -23.62
N LEU A 335 -16.98 -0.83 -23.10
CA LEU A 335 -17.50 -0.52 -21.77
C LEU A 335 -19.02 -0.63 -21.75
N THR A 336 -19.58 -1.40 -20.84
CA THR A 336 -21.03 -1.62 -20.74
C THR A 336 -21.69 -0.78 -19.66
N LYS A 337 -20.96 -0.50 -18.57
CA LYS A 337 -21.43 0.29 -17.43
C LYS A 337 -20.53 1.50 -17.20
N GLU A 338 -21.04 2.45 -16.44
CA GLU A 338 -20.28 3.62 -16.03
C GLU A 338 -19.10 3.19 -15.13
N PRO A 339 -17.90 3.74 -15.36
CA PRO A 339 -16.74 3.40 -14.55
C PRO A 339 -16.92 3.87 -13.10
N ILE A 340 -16.55 3.02 -12.15
CA ILE A 340 -16.59 3.29 -10.71
C ILE A 340 -15.16 3.36 -10.17
N MET A 341 -14.88 4.31 -9.27
CA MET A 341 -13.60 4.37 -8.56
C MET A 341 -13.75 3.63 -7.23
N THR A 342 -12.99 2.55 -7.05
CA THR A 342 -13.00 1.73 -5.82
C THR A 342 -11.62 1.11 -5.59
N ASP A 343 -11.27 0.80 -4.34
CA ASP A 343 -10.11 -0.02 -4.00
C ASP A 343 -10.50 -1.50 -3.85
N GLU A 344 -11.78 -1.78 -3.57
CA GLU A 344 -12.33 -3.12 -3.40
C GLU A 344 -12.89 -3.67 -4.71
N LEU A 345 -12.28 -4.78 -5.15
CA LEU A 345 -12.87 -5.75 -6.07
C LEU A 345 -13.32 -7.02 -5.37
N ASP A 346 -13.06 -7.13 -4.06
CA ASP A 346 -13.45 -8.30 -3.31
C ASP A 346 -14.92 -8.10 -2.91
N PRO A 347 -15.88 -8.86 -3.46
CA PRO A 347 -17.14 -9.00 -2.77
C PRO A 347 -16.82 -9.76 -1.49
N VAL A 348 -16.44 -9.05 -0.43
CA VAL A 348 -16.63 -9.57 0.92
C VAL A 348 -18.12 -9.85 0.98
N ARG A 349 -18.50 -11.12 0.84
CA ARG A 349 -19.87 -11.51 1.08
C ARG A 349 -20.17 -11.08 2.52
N PRO A 350 -21.28 -10.37 2.77
CA PRO A 350 -21.64 -9.95 4.13
C PRO A 350 -21.78 -11.13 5.11
N ASP A 351 -21.85 -12.38 4.61
CA ASP A 351 -21.81 -13.60 5.42
C ASP A 351 -20.46 -13.86 6.13
N ASP A 352 -19.33 -13.29 5.67
CA ASP A 352 -18.03 -13.44 6.35
C ASP A 352 -17.92 -12.56 7.62
N LEU A 353 -18.84 -11.60 7.83
CA LEU A 353 -18.85 -10.71 9.01
C LEU A 353 -19.64 -11.27 10.19
N LEU A 354 -20.18 -12.49 10.09
CA LEU A 354 -21.06 -13.09 11.11
C LEU A 354 -20.61 -14.46 11.64
N ALA A 355 -19.37 -14.89 11.38
CA ALA A 355 -18.82 -16.04 12.09
C ALA A 355 -18.50 -15.63 13.54
N PRO A 356 -19.12 -16.23 14.58
CA PRO A 356 -18.75 -15.95 15.96
C PRO A 356 -17.30 -16.34 16.20
N ASP A 357 -16.55 -15.45 16.86
CA ASP A 357 -15.16 -15.62 17.29
C ASP A 357 -14.98 -16.92 18.11
N GLN A 358 -14.75 -18.05 17.43
CA GLN A 358 -14.27 -19.28 18.06
C GLN A 358 -12.74 -19.28 18.05
N HIS A 359 -12.14 -18.52 18.96
CA HIS A 359 -10.72 -18.65 19.26
C HIS A 359 -10.49 -19.90 20.12
N SER A 360 -10.07 -21.01 19.51
CA SER A 360 -9.31 -22.10 20.17
C SER A 360 -8.81 -23.14 19.15
N ASN A 361 -7.98 -22.74 18.19
CA ASN A 361 -6.96 -23.62 17.58
C ASN A 361 -5.90 -22.74 16.90
N PRO A 362 -4.61 -23.13 16.90
CA PRO A 362 -3.62 -22.47 16.06
C PRO A 362 -4.07 -22.61 14.60
N ILE A 363 -4.38 -21.50 13.94
CA ILE A 363 -4.72 -21.49 12.51
C ILE A 363 -3.47 -21.96 11.77
N ASP A 364 -3.54 -23.14 11.16
CA ASP A 364 -2.48 -23.58 10.27
C ASP A 364 -2.48 -22.66 9.05
N ILE A 365 -1.31 -22.09 8.74
CA ILE A 365 -1.15 -21.14 7.64
C ILE A 365 -1.55 -21.80 6.31
N GLY A 366 -1.42 -23.13 6.20
CA GLY A 366 -1.79 -23.91 5.02
C GLY A 366 -3.27 -23.87 4.64
N GLU A 367 -4.16 -23.79 5.64
CA GLU A 367 -5.62 -23.79 5.45
C GLU A 367 -6.19 -22.39 5.14
N LEU A 368 -5.37 -21.34 5.17
CA LEU A 368 -5.82 -19.99 4.90
C LEU A 368 -6.22 -19.82 3.43
N ASP A 369 -7.48 -19.45 3.18
CA ASP A 369 -8.01 -19.19 1.85
C ASP A 369 -7.60 -17.80 1.35
N LEU A 370 -6.77 -17.74 0.31
CA LEU A 370 -6.33 -16.49 -0.31
C LEU A 370 -7.11 -16.19 -1.60
N PRO A 371 -7.62 -14.96 -1.79
CA PRO A 371 -8.25 -14.56 -3.04
C PRO A 371 -7.18 -14.39 -4.14
N VAL A 372 -7.27 -15.21 -5.17
CA VAL A 372 -6.41 -15.16 -6.36
C VAL A 372 -7.19 -14.57 -7.53
N GLN A 373 -6.70 -13.46 -8.05
CA GLN A 373 -7.23 -12.78 -9.23
C GLN A 373 -6.47 -13.20 -10.47
N PHE A 374 -7.20 -13.35 -11.58
CA PHE A 374 -6.66 -13.71 -12.88
C PHE A 374 -6.67 -12.48 -13.79
N GLU A 375 -5.49 -11.89 -13.99
CA GLU A 375 -5.32 -10.61 -14.70
C GLU A 375 -4.62 -10.79 -16.06
N VAL A 376 -5.04 -10.02 -17.06
CA VAL A 376 -4.35 -9.82 -18.33
C VAL A 376 -3.96 -8.35 -18.45
N ASP A 377 -2.76 -8.05 -18.94
CA ASP A 377 -2.34 -6.66 -19.13
C ASP A 377 -3.17 -6.00 -20.26
N THR A 378 -3.59 -4.75 -20.04
CA THR A 378 -4.24 -3.94 -21.09
C THR A 378 -3.49 -2.61 -21.27
N VAL A 379 -4.00 -1.77 -22.17
CA VAL A 379 -3.39 -0.50 -22.54
C VAL A 379 -3.42 0.49 -21.37
N ALA A 380 -2.27 1.15 -21.15
CA ALA A 380 -2.17 2.27 -20.22
C ALA A 380 -2.79 3.53 -20.83
N LEU A 381 -3.76 4.13 -20.13
CA LEU A 381 -4.51 5.29 -20.61
C LEU A 381 -4.06 6.56 -19.89
N PRO A 382 -3.97 7.72 -20.58
CA PRO A 382 -3.75 8.99 -19.91
C PRO A 382 -4.95 9.34 -19.03
N LEU A 383 -4.70 10.03 -17.92
CA LEU A 383 -5.75 10.38 -16.95
C LEU A 383 -6.90 11.20 -17.59
N SER A 384 -6.59 12.01 -18.61
CA SER A 384 -7.58 12.72 -19.43
C SER A 384 -8.57 11.79 -20.14
N GLN A 385 -8.09 10.66 -20.69
CA GLN A 385 -8.94 9.66 -21.33
C GLN A 385 -9.72 8.84 -20.32
N LEU A 386 -9.11 8.50 -19.16
CA LEU A 386 -9.83 7.84 -18.07
C LEU A 386 -11.04 8.65 -17.60
N TYR A 387 -10.90 9.97 -17.50
CA TYR A 387 -12.00 10.87 -17.14
C TYR A 387 -13.14 10.88 -18.19
N ALA A 388 -12.78 10.71 -19.46
CA ALA A 388 -13.70 10.68 -20.59
C ALA A 388 -14.36 9.30 -20.81
N LEU A 389 -14.00 8.28 -20.04
CA LEU A 389 -14.61 6.95 -20.16
C LEU A 389 -16.10 7.03 -19.88
N ARG A 390 -16.89 6.47 -20.81
CA ARG A 390 -18.34 6.36 -20.74
C ARG A 390 -18.77 4.98 -21.25
N PRO A 391 -19.99 4.52 -20.91
CA PRO A 391 -20.57 3.36 -21.56
C PRO A 391 -20.52 3.51 -23.09
N GLY A 392 -20.15 2.43 -23.78
CA GLY A 392 -19.93 2.40 -25.22
C GLY A 392 -18.49 2.72 -25.67
N TYR A 393 -17.60 3.18 -24.77
CA TYR A 393 -16.20 3.41 -25.14
C TYR A 393 -15.49 2.10 -25.49
N VAL A 394 -14.71 2.12 -26.56
CA VAL A 394 -14.06 0.93 -27.12
C VAL A 394 -12.55 1.03 -26.94
N LEU A 395 -11.96 0.00 -26.35
CA LEU A 395 -10.51 -0.16 -26.17
C LEU A 395 -10.02 -1.36 -26.95
N GLU A 396 -8.76 -1.33 -27.35
CA GLU A 396 -8.11 -2.46 -28.00
C GLU A 396 -7.12 -3.13 -27.05
N LEU A 397 -7.23 -4.44 -26.87
CA LEU A 397 -6.27 -5.26 -26.15
C LEU A 397 -5.01 -5.46 -27.00
N PRO A 398 -3.81 -5.43 -26.40
CA PRO A 398 -2.56 -5.74 -27.10
C PRO A 398 -2.51 -7.14 -27.70
N THR A 399 -3.16 -8.10 -27.03
CA THR A 399 -3.22 -9.52 -27.41
C THR A 399 -4.64 -10.04 -27.16
N PRO A 400 -5.21 -10.88 -28.04
CA PRO A 400 -6.50 -11.53 -27.76
C PRO A 400 -6.41 -12.32 -26.45
N VAL A 401 -7.51 -12.35 -25.67
CA VAL A 401 -7.52 -13.03 -24.36
C VAL A 401 -7.18 -14.52 -24.47
N ALA A 402 -7.53 -15.17 -25.58
CA ALA A 402 -7.20 -16.58 -25.84
C ALA A 402 -5.69 -16.85 -25.88
N ASP A 403 -4.91 -15.90 -26.40
CA ASP A 403 -3.46 -16.04 -26.58
C ASP A 403 -2.66 -15.28 -25.51
N ALA A 404 -3.35 -14.60 -24.60
CA ALA A 404 -2.73 -13.74 -23.61
C ALA A 404 -2.23 -14.55 -22.40
N GLN A 405 -1.03 -14.21 -21.92
CA GLN A 405 -0.53 -14.74 -20.65
C GLN A 405 -1.33 -14.14 -19.49
N LEU A 406 -2.00 -14.99 -18.71
CA LEU A 406 -2.66 -14.63 -17.47
C LEU A 406 -1.65 -14.50 -16.34
N LYS A 407 -1.83 -13.50 -15.48
CA LYS A 407 -1.14 -13.35 -14.20
C LYS A 407 -2.06 -13.80 -13.07
N LEU A 408 -1.52 -14.62 -12.18
CA LEU A 408 -2.16 -14.96 -10.91
C LEU A 408 -1.70 -13.93 -9.89
N VAL A 409 -2.63 -13.15 -9.33
CA VAL A 409 -2.33 -12.04 -8.41
C VAL A 409 -3.12 -12.20 -7.12
N THR A 410 -2.45 -12.13 -5.97
CA THR A 410 -3.11 -12.09 -4.66
C THR A 410 -2.57 -10.91 -3.86
N HIS A 411 -3.46 -10.14 -3.21
CA HIS A 411 -3.10 -8.91 -2.47
C HIS A 411 -2.14 -7.97 -3.23
N GLY A 412 -2.28 -7.87 -4.56
CA GLY A 412 -1.44 -7.03 -5.42
C GLY A 412 -0.08 -7.63 -5.80
N GLN A 413 0.28 -8.81 -5.32
CA GLN A 413 1.51 -9.53 -5.69
C GLN A 413 1.24 -10.61 -6.75
N THR A 414 2.03 -10.64 -7.82
CA THR A 414 1.96 -11.70 -8.83
C THR A 414 2.66 -12.95 -8.32
N ILE A 415 1.89 -14.04 -8.17
CA ILE A 415 2.37 -15.32 -7.63
C ILE A 415 2.68 -16.35 -8.72
N GLY A 416 2.20 -16.13 -9.95
CA GLY A 416 2.42 -17.04 -11.06
C GLY A 416 1.85 -16.52 -12.37
N TYR A 417 2.07 -17.31 -13.42
CA TYR A 417 1.59 -17.05 -14.77
C TYR A 417 0.94 -18.30 -15.33
N GLY A 418 -0.11 -18.11 -16.11
CA GLY A 418 -0.82 -19.19 -16.77
C GLY A 418 -1.34 -18.77 -18.13
N GLU A 419 -2.02 -19.70 -18.79
CA GLU A 419 -2.74 -19.46 -20.03
C GLU A 419 -4.13 -20.10 -19.96
N LEU A 420 -5.02 -19.60 -20.81
CA LEU A 420 -6.40 -20.05 -20.86
C LEU A 420 -6.50 -21.37 -21.63
N VAL A 421 -7.14 -22.38 -21.05
CA VAL A 421 -7.36 -23.68 -21.68
C VAL A 421 -8.81 -24.16 -21.53
N THR A 422 -9.30 -24.92 -22.50
CA THR A 422 -10.55 -25.67 -22.40
C THR A 422 -10.25 -27.15 -22.14
N VAL A 423 -10.90 -27.72 -21.12
CA VAL A 423 -10.86 -29.16 -20.84
C VAL A 423 -12.29 -29.67 -20.85
N GLY A 424 -12.66 -30.38 -21.93
CA GLY A 424 -14.04 -30.80 -22.18
C GLY A 424 -14.97 -29.59 -22.24
N ASP A 425 -15.92 -29.52 -21.31
CA ASP A 425 -16.87 -28.42 -21.22
C ASP A 425 -16.47 -27.28 -20.25
N HIS A 426 -15.34 -27.42 -19.56
CA HIS A 426 -14.91 -26.48 -18.54
C HIS A 426 -13.76 -25.59 -19.00
N LEU A 427 -13.86 -24.31 -18.66
CA LEU A 427 -12.76 -23.36 -18.77
C LEU A 427 -11.79 -23.55 -17.61
N GLY A 428 -10.51 -23.62 -17.93
CA GLY A 428 -9.42 -23.78 -16.98
C GLY A 428 -8.26 -22.84 -17.27
N ILE A 429 -7.34 -22.77 -16.31
CA ILE A 429 -6.09 -22.04 -16.45
C ILE A 429 -4.96 -23.05 -16.30
N ARG A 430 -4.14 -23.22 -17.33
CA ARG A 430 -2.92 -24.02 -17.23
C ARG A 430 -1.80 -23.14 -16.67
N ILE A 431 -1.21 -23.55 -15.55
CA ILE A 431 -0.09 -22.86 -14.93
C ILE A 431 1.14 -23.04 -15.81
N LEU A 432 1.74 -21.93 -16.25
CA LEU A 432 2.99 -21.94 -17.03
C LEU A 432 4.20 -21.91 -16.10
N ARG A 433 4.14 -21.09 -15.05
CA ARG A 433 5.21 -20.95 -14.05
C ARG A 433 4.69 -20.30 -12.78
N MET A 434 5.25 -20.69 -11.64
CA MET A 434 5.07 -19.98 -10.38
C MET A 434 6.20 -18.97 -10.18
N ALA A 435 5.89 -17.79 -9.64
CA ALA A 435 6.87 -16.73 -9.40
C ALA A 435 7.78 -17.03 -8.19
N HIS A 436 7.41 -17.99 -7.35
CA HIS A 436 8.16 -18.43 -6.16
C HIS A 436 8.79 -19.84 -6.30
N GLY A 437 8.93 -20.35 -7.53
CA GLY A 437 9.73 -21.56 -7.74
C GLY A 437 11.21 -21.22 -7.67
N ASP A 438 11.92 -21.71 -6.66
CA ASP A 438 13.38 -21.78 -6.62
C ASP A 438 13.89 -22.45 -7.91
N GLY A 439 14.27 -21.64 -8.88
CA GLY A 439 15.17 -22.00 -9.98
C GLY A 439 16.51 -21.31 -9.71
N PRO A 440 17.65 -22.00 -9.88
CA PRO A 440 18.93 -21.47 -9.42
C PRO A 440 19.25 -20.18 -10.16
N VAL A 441 19.53 -19.14 -9.39
CA VAL A 441 20.18 -17.94 -9.91
C VAL A 441 21.57 -18.40 -10.37
N GLN A 442 21.78 -18.43 -11.68
CA GLN A 442 23.10 -18.64 -12.27
C GLN A 442 23.81 -17.31 -12.46
#